data_AF-A0A534VZP7-F1
#
_entry.id   AF-A0A534VZP7-F1
#
_cell.length_a   1.000
_cell.length_b   1.000
_cell.length_c   1.000
_cell.angle_alpha   90.00
_cell.angle_beta   90.00
_cell.angle_gamma   90.00
#
_symmetry.space_group_name_H-M   'P 1'
#
loop_
_entity.id
_entity.type
_entity.pdbx_description
1 polymer ?
#
loop_
_entity_poly.entity_id
_entity_poly.type
_entity_poly.pdbx_seq_one_letter_code
_entity_poly.pdbx_strand_id
1 'polypeptide(L)'
;MRPHERRPRQRGAGGRPRPSPGGASRVRALRARVGAGGGGRTAALSPGARCAPRGPPRPPCASRASNYLPGRNLLLGSLAAVHCARARIPALALALLGDNPFPDATPDFLRTFGRCATRALGAPIRVRAPFRRLGKDAVIRLGHDLPLGLTLSCARPRGLRHCGRCTKCAERRAAFARAGVADPTTYAGGRRGA
;
A
#
# COMPACT_ATOMS: atom_id res chain seq x y z
N MET A 1 -66.26 -42.41 56.60
CA MET A 1 -65.81 -41.04 56.25
C MET A 1 -65.93 -40.83 54.74
N ARG A 2 -66.96 -40.09 54.29
CA ARG A 2 -66.94 -39.28 53.04
C ARG A 2 -66.39 -37.88 53.42
N PRO A 3 -66.19 -36.87 52.53
CA PRO A 3 -66.32 -36.77 51.05
C PRO A 3 -65.00 -36.18 50.44
N HIS A 4 -64.76 -35.90 49.14
CA HIS A 4 -65.45 -34.98 48.23
C HIS A 4 -64.82 -35.05 46.82
N GLU A 5 -65.66 -35.11 45.79
CA GLU A 5 -65.31 -34.72 44.41
C GLU A 5 -65.01 -33.21 44.32
N ARG A 6 -64.19 -32.78 43.35
CA ARG A 6 -64.43 -31.56 42.55
C ARG A 6 -63.59 -31.51 41.26
N ARG A 7 -64.25 -30.99 40.23
CA ARG A 7 -63.99 -30.93 38.78
C ARG A 7 -63.05 -29.74 38.37
N PRO A 8 -62.80 -29.49 37.06
CA PRO A 8 -61.54 -28.96 36.50
C PRO A 8 -61.49 -27.43 36.40
N ARG A 9 -60.29 -26.88 36.10
CA ARG A 9 -60.13 -25.54 35.50
C ARG A 9 -59.02 -25.49 34.45
N GLN A 10 -59.41 -25.06 33.26
CA GLN A 10 -58.57 -24.62 32.15
C GLN A 10 -57.80 -23.34 32.49
N ARG A 11 -56.67 -23.12 31.79
CA ARG A 11 -56.25 -21.89 31.07
C ARG A 11 -54.76 -21.59 31.27
N GLY A 12 -54.09 -21.24 30.18
CA GLY A 12 -52.87 -20.45 30.24
C GLY A 12 -51.85 -20.81 29.17
N ALA A 13 -52.03 -20.26 27.97
CA ALA A 13 -51.02 -20.26 26.92
C ALA A 13 -49.69 -19.71 27.46
N GLY A 14 -48.63 -20.52 27.40
CA GLY A 14 -47.25 -20.07 27.59
C GLY A 14 -46.86 -19.13 26.46
N GLY A 15 -47.02 -17.83 26.72
CA GLY A 15 -46.72 -16.75 25.80
C GLY A 15 -45.24 -16.71 25.41
N ARG A 16 -45.01 -16.39 24.13
CA ARG A 16 -43.72 -15.96 23.60
C ARG A 16 -43.11 -14.86 24.50
N PRO A 17 -41.80 -14.87 24.76
CA PRO A 17 -41.16 -13.76 25.47
C PRO A 17 -41.35 -12.46 24.67
N ARG A 18 -41.91 -11.45 25.33
CA ARG A 18 -42.02 -10.08 24.81
C ARG A 18 -40.63 -9.46 24.71
N PRO A 19 -40.31 -8.72 23.62
CA PRO A 19 -39.09 -7.94 23.58
C PRO A 19 -39.19 -6.75 24.54
N SER A 20 -38.18 -6.57 25.39
CA SER A 20 -38.02 -5.40 26.24
C SER A 20 -37.82 -4.14 25.40
N PRO A 21 -38.45 -3.00 25.74
CA PRO A 21 -38.23 -1.74 25.04
C PRO A 21 -37.02 -1.01 25.66
N GLY A 22 -36.31 -0.26 24.82
CA GLY A 22 -35.58 0.92 25.27
C GLY A 22 -34.10 0.72 25.57
N GLY A 23 -33.29 0.88 24.54
CA GLY A 23 -31.85 1.09 24.66
C GLY A 23 -31.33 1.82 23.43
N ALA A 24 -31.90 2.99 23.11
CA ALA A 24 -31.38 3.86 22.07
C ALA A 24 -30.00 4.36 22.52
N SER A 25 -28.93 3.62 22.19
CA SER A 25 -27.56 4.08 22.34
C SER A 25 -27.35 5.22 21.37
N ARG A 26 -27.52 6.45 21.88
CA ARG A 26 -27.21 7.69 21.17
C ARG A 26 -25.75 7.63 20.71
N VAL A 27 -25.52 7.49 19.40
CA VAL A 27 -24.21 7.69 18.79
C VAL A 27 -23.87 9.18 18.97
N ARG A 28 -23.11 9.49 20.02
CA ARG A 28 -22.61 10.84 20.25
C ARG A 28 -21.49 11.09 19.27
N ALA A 29 -21.79 11.82 18.20
CA ALA A 29 -20.78 12.32 17.26
C ALA A 29 -19.75 13.14 18.05
N LEU A 30 -18.54 12.60 18.19
CA LEU A 30 -17.42 13.29 18.80
C LEU A 30 -16.96 14.37 17.81
N ARG A 31 -17.47 15.60 17.97
CA ARG A 31 -16.90 16.77 17.27
C ARG A 31 -15.56 17.07 17.93
N ALA A 32 -14.47 16.64 17.29
CA ALA A 32 -13.13 17.05 17.67
C ALA A 32 -12.99 18.57 17.47
N ARG A 33 -12.81 19.30 18.57
CA ARG A 33 -12.43 20.72 18.53
C ARG A 33 -10.96 20.78 18.10
N VAL A 34 -10.70 21.34 16.92
CA VAL A 34 -9.35 21.68 16.48
C VAL A 34 -8.91 22.89 17.30
N GLY A 35 -8.10 22.63 18.33
CA GLY A 35 -7.40 23.66 19.08
C GLY A 35 -6.29 24.25 18.23
N ALA A 36 -6.34 25.57 18.03
CA ALA A 36 -5.23 26.35 17.52
C ALA A 36 -4.15 26.53 18.61
N GLY A 37 -2.89 26.40 18.22
CA GLY A 37 -1.75 26.93 18.98
C GLY A 37 -0.87 25.89 19.66
N GLY A 38 0.38 25.75 19.19
CA GLY A 38 1.43 25.01 19.89
C GLY A 38 2.58 24.62 18.97
N GLY A 39 3.56 25.52 18.82
CA GLY A 39 4.69 25.39 17.89
C GLY A 39 5.51 24.11 18.08
N GLY A 40 5.39 23.19 17.12
CA GLY A 40 6.36 22.13 16.86
C GLY A 40 7.15 22.51 15.61
N ARG A 41 8.47 22.64 15.76
CA ARG A 41 9.41 22.93 14.66
C ARG A 41 9.25 21.90 13.54
N THR A 42 8.51 22.25 12.50
CA THR A 42 8.56 21.52 11.24
C THR A 42 9.90 21.85 10.61
N ALA A 43 10.75 20.84 10.43
CA ALA A 43 11.90 20.96 9.55
C ALA A 43 11.35 21.23 8.15
N ALA A 44 11.32 22.51 7.78
CA ALA A 44 10.98 22.96 6.44
C ALA A 44 12.00 22.33 5.48
N LEU A 45 11.56 21.31 4.74
CA LEU A 45 12.28 20.82 3.57
C LEU A 45 12.33 21.98 2.57
N SER A 46 13.46 22.68 2.53
CA SER A 46 13.68 23.81 1.63
C SER A 46 13.42 23.40 0.17
N PRO A 47 12.51 24.08 -0.54
CA PRO A 47 12.26 23.82 -1.95
C PRO A 47 13.34 24.55 -2.76
N GLY A 48 14.43 23.88 -3.12
CA GLY A 48 15.48 24.63 -3.80
C GLY A 48 16.73 23.88 -4.24
N ALA A 49 16.63 22.62 -4.65
CA ALA A 49 17.71 22.03 -5.45
C ALA A 49 17.60 22.58 -6.90
N ARG A 50 18.20 23.74 -7.14
CA ARG A 50 18.31 24.37 -8.47
C ARG A 50 19.05 23.41 -9.41
N CYS A 51 18.33 22.83 -10.36
CA CYS A 51 18.95 22.16 -11.51
C CYS A 51 19.49 23.23 -12.46
N ALA A 52 20.80 23.25 -12.69
CA ALA A 52 21.46 24.15 -13.64
C ALA A 52 20.94 23.95 -15.08
N PRO A 53 20.89 25.00 -15.92
CA PRO A 53 20.19 24.96 -17.20
C PRO A 53 21.15 24.57 -18.32
N ARG A 54 20.94 23.41 -18.94
CA ARG A 54 21.20 23.21 -20.38
C ARG A 54 20.09 22.33 -20.95
N GLY A 55 19.12 22.96 -21.60
CA GLY A 55 18.03 22.29 -22.31
C GLY A 55 16.66 22.95 -22.12
N PRO A 56 15.69 22.65 -23.00
CA PRO A 56 14.34 23.22 -22.92
C PRO A 56 13.69 22.94 -21.55
N PRO A 57 12.74 23.79 -21.10
CA PRO A 57 12.18 23.74 -19.76
C PRO A 57 11.69 22.32 -19.44
N ARG A 58 12.36 21.67 -18.50
CA ARG A 58 11.91 20.38 -17.97
C ARG A 58 10.70 20.69 -17.10
N PRO A 59 9.59 19.94 -17.21
CA PRO A 59 8.48 20.10 -16.29
C PRO A 59 9.03 19.97 -14.86
N PRO A 60 8.55 20.79 -13.90
CA PRO A 60 9.07 20.78 -12.54
C PRO A 60 9.08 19.35 -12.02
N CYS A 61 10.21 18.94 -11.43
CA CYS A 61 10.36 17.61 -10.85
C CYS A 61 9.26 17.43 -9.79
N ALA A 62 8.17 16.78 -10.18
CA ALA A 62 7.05 16.53 -9.31
C ALA A 62 7.57 15.86 -8.03
N SER A 63 7.32 16.47 -6.88
CA SER A 63 7.82 15.98 -5.60
C SER A 63 7.35 14.54 -5.37
N ARG A 64 8.11 13.71 -4.64
CA ARG A 64 7.66 12.33 -4.31
C ARG A 64 6.26 12.31 -3.67
N ALA A 65 5.90 13.39 -2.96
CA ALA A 65 4.58 13.60 -2.36
C ALA A 65 3.45 13.74 -3.38
N SER A 66 3.70 14.33 -4.56
CA SER A 66 2.67 14.50 -5.61
C SER A 66 2.16 13.18 -6.21
N ASN A 67 2.84 12.05 -5.96
CA ASN A 67 2.45 10.72 -6.44
C ASN A 67 2.10 9.76 -5.27
N TYR A 68 1.86 10.28 -4.07
CA TYR A 68 1.47 9.45 -2.93
C TYR A 68 -0.03 9.18 -2.95
N LEU A 69 -0.40 7.90 -2.88
CA LEU A 69 -1.77 7.44 -2.75
C LEU A 69 -1.91 6.77 -1.37
N PRO A 70 -2.62 7.39 -0.41
CA PRO A 70 -2.77 6.84 0.93
C PRO A 70 -3.35 5.42 0.92
N GLY A 71 -2.68 4.49 1.60
CA GLY A 71 -3.16 3.11 1.76
C GLY A 71 -3.11 2.25 0.50
N ARG A 72 -2.42 2.68 -0.57
CA ARG A 72 -2.33 1.92 -1.82
C ARG A 72 -1.79 0.50 -1.61
N ASN A 73 -0.74 0.31 -0.80
CA ASN A 73 -0.19 -1.03 -0.58
C ASN A 73 -1.13 -1.91 0.25
N LEU A 74 -1.94 -1.30 1.14
CA LEU A 74 -2.98 -2.03 1.85
C LEU A 74 -4.03 -2.57 0.87
N LEU A 75 -4.54 -1.72 -0.03
CA LEU A 75 -5.55 -2.11 -1.02
C LEU A 75 -5.03 -3.20 -1.97
N LEU A 76 -3.88 -2.95 -2.63
CA LEU A 76 -3.29 -3.90 -3.57
C LEU A 76 -2.84 -5.19 -2.88
N GLY A 77 -2.28 -5.07 -1.68
CA GLY A 77 -1.89 -6.21 -0.86
C GLY A 77 -3.08 -7.09 -0.50
N SER A 78 -4.24 -6.50 -0.19
CA SER A 78 -5.46 -7.23 0.16
C SER A 78 -5.95 -8.07 -1.02
N LEU A 79 -5.98 -7.50 -2.22
CA LEU A 79 -6.32 -8.23 -3.45
C LEU A 79 -5.36 -9.41 -3.69
N ALA A 80 -4.06 -9.16 -3.57
CA ALA A 80 -3.05 -10.18 -3.79
C ALA A 80 -3.09 -11.28 -2.70
N ALA A 81 -3.38 -10.94 -1.45
CA ALA A 81 -3.54 -11.91 -0.37
C ALA A 81 -4.73 -12.85 -0.60
N VAL A 82 -5.86 -12.33 -1.08
CA VAL A 82 -7.03 -13.15 -1.48
C VAL A 82 -6.63 -14.12 -2.59
N HIS A 83 -5.91 -13.64 -3.61
CA HIS A 83 -5.41 -14.50 -4.68
C HIS A 83 -4.46 -15.59 -4.14
N CYS A 84 -3.49 -15.22 -3.30
CA CYS A 84 -2.58 -16.15 -2.66
C CYS A 84 -3.31 -17.24 -1.87
N ALA A 85 -4.32 -16.87 -1.08
CA ALA A 85 -5.12 -17.84 -0.32
C ALA A 85 -5.87 -18.81 -1.24
N ARG A 86 -6.53 -18.30 -2.29
CA ARG A 86 -7.26 -19.13 -3.27
C ARG A 86 -6.32 -20.07 -4.05
N ALA A 87 -5.13 -19.60 -4.38
CA ALA A 87 -4.13 -20.35 -5.13
C ALA A 87 -3.20 -21.22 -4.24
N ARG A 88 -3.43 -21.25 -2.92
CA ARG A 88 -2.58 -21.95 -1.94
C ARG A 88 -1.10 -21.50 -1.96
N ILE A 89 -0.86 -20.24 -2.25
CA ILE A 89 0.47 -19.62 -2.24
C ILE A 89 0.71 -19.01 -0.85
N PRO A 90 1.68 -19.52 -0.06
CA PRO A 90 1.82 -19.14 1.35
C PRO A 90 2.58 -17.82 1.57
N ALA A 91 2.94 -17.12 0.50
CA ALA A 91 3.78 -15.94 0.53
C ALA A 91 3.33 -14.88 -0.47
N LEU A 92 3.30 -13.63 0.00
CA LEU A 92 3.07 -12.43 -0.79
C LEU A 92 4.34 -11.59 -0.77
N ALA A 93 4.91 -11.26 -1.92
CA ALA A 93 6.07 -10.38 -2.00
C ALA A 93 5.68 -8.97 -2.43
N LEU A 94 6.10 -7.95 -1.68
CA LEU A 94 5.99 -6.54 -2.04
C LEU A 94 7.37 -5.98 -2.37
N ALA A 95 7.51 -5.41 -3.58
CA ALA A 95 8.75 -4.80 -4.05
C ALA A 95 8.99 -3.40 -3.46
N LEU A 96 9.03 -3.30 -2.13
CA LEU A 96 9.30 -2.05 -1.40
C LEU A 96 10.80 -1.78 -1.37
N LEU A 97 11.22 -0.54 -1.64
CA LEU A 97 12.61 -0.09 -1.53
C LEU A 97 12.91 0.51 -0.15
N GLY A 98 14.19 0.63 0.19
CA GLY A 98 14.62 1.19 1.48
C GLY A 98 14.32 2.67 1.69
N ASP A 99 14.09 3.42 0.61
CA ASP A 99 13.80 4.85 0.66
C ASP A 99 12.28 5.16 0.70
N ASN A 100 11.44 4.16 0.97
CA ASN A 100 9.98 4.34 1.03
C ASN A 100 9.56 4.92 2.40
N PRO A 101 9.08 6.18 2.47
CA PRO A 101 8.79 6.84 3.73
C PRO A 101 7.36 6.57 4.26
N PHE A 102 6.56 5.78 3.56
CA PHE A 102 5.12 5.68 3.84
C PHE A 102 4.78 4.63 4.92
N PRO A 103 3.72 4.86 5.71
CA PRO A 103 3.34 3.96 6.81
C PRO A 103 2.99 2.55 6.32
N ASP A 104 2.43 2.44 5.11
CA ASP A 104 2.07 1.19 4.43
C ASP A 104 3.28 0.47 3.76
N ALA A 105 4.50 0.83 4.16
CA ALA A 105 5.74 0.19 3.74
C ALA A 105 6.64 -0.23 4.92
N THR A 106 6.20 -0.01 6.15
CA THR A 106 6.98 -0.29 7.37
C THR A 106 7.04 -1.79 7.67
N PRO A 107 8.07 -2.26 8.40
CA PRO A 107 8.11 -3.65 8.88
C PRO A 107 6.88 -4.03 9.70
N ASP A 108 6.37 -3.08 10.48
CA ASP A 108 5.20 -3.30 11.32
C ASP A 108 3.95 -3.52 10.49
N PHE A 109 3.71 -2.65 9.51
CA PHE A 109 2.65 -2.85 8.53
C PHE A 109 2.72 -4.24 7.88
N LEU A 110 3.89 -4.67 7.38
CA LEU A 110 4.03 -5.97 6.71
C LEU A 110 3.67 -7.15 7.62
N ARG A 111 4.12 -7.11 8.88
CA ARG A 111 3.81 -8.16 9.88
C ARG A 111 2.32 -8.16 10.24
N THR A 112 1.78 -6.99 10.54
CA THR A 112 0.39 -6.83 10.97
C THR A 112 -0.58 -7.19 9.84
N PHE A 113 -0.30 -6.73 8.62
CA PHE A 113 -1.06 -7.08 7.43
C PHE A 113 -1.05 -8.59 7.18
N GLY A 114 0.12 -9.25 7.22
CA GLY A 114 0.21 -10.70 7.02
C GLY A 114 -0.56 -11.51 8.06
N ARG A 115 -0.50 -11.11 9.34
CA ARG A 115 -1.28 -11.74 10.42
C ARG A 115 -2.79 -11.54 10.21
N CYS A 116 -3.21 -10.33 9.84
CA CYS A 116 -4.60 -10.01 9.56
C CYS A 116 -5.12 -10.85 8.39
N ALA A 117 -4.42 -10.83 7.25
CA ALA A 117 -4.77 -11.62 6.06
C ALA A 117 -4.84 -13.11 6.37
N THR A 118 -3.90 -13.64 7.15
CA THR A 118 -3.90 -15.05 7.55
C THR A 118 -5.16 -15.44 8.32
N ARG A 119 -5.58 -14.59 9.27
CA ARG A 119 -6.80 -14.83 10.07
C ARG A 119 -8.07 -14.69 9.25
N ALA A 120 -8.16 -13.62 8.46
CA ALA A 120 -9.35 -13.30 7.68
C ALA A 120 -9.61 -14.33 6.56
N LEU A 121 -8.55 -14.91 5.99
CA LEU A 121 -8.64 -15.82 4.85
C LEU A 121 -8.54 -17.30 5.26
N GLY A 122 -8.25 -17.61 6.53
CA GLY A 122 -8.05 -18.99 6.99
C GLY A 122 -6.89 -19.72 6.32
N ALA A 123 -5.92 -19.00 5.75
CA ALA A 123 -4.78 -19.56 5.02
C ALA A 123 -3.48 -18.81 5.39
N PRO A 124 -2.32 -19.48 5.47
CA PRO A 124 -1.07 -18.83 5.86
C PRO A 124 -0.61 -17.82 4.80
N ILE A 125 -0.53 -16.54 5.15
CA ILE A 125 -0.03 -15.47 4.26
C ILE A 125 1.20 -14.79 4.89
N ARG A 126 2.39 -15.11 4.38
CA ARG A 126 3.65 -14.47 4.77
C ARG A 126 4.00 -13.31 3.84
N VAL A 127 3.97 -12.09 4.36
CA VAL A 127 4.33 -10.90 3.58
C VAL A 127 5.85 -10.72 3.61
N ARG A 128 6.48 -10.65 2.43
CA ARG A 128 7.91 -10.49 2.23
C ARG A 128 8.19 -9.17 1.51
N ALA A 129 9.28 -8.52 1.85
CA ALA A 129 9.74 -7.31 1.17
C ALA A 129 11.25 -7.39 0.91
N PRO A 130 11.67 -8.15 -0.13
CA PRO A 130 13.08 -8.50 -0.35
C PRO A 130 13.96 -7.28 -0.60
N PHE A 131 13.41 -6.20 -1.17
CA PHE A 131 14.18 -5.01 -1.53
C PHE A 131 14.12 -3.88 -0.49
N ARG A 132 13.50 -4.11 0.68
CA ARG A 132 13.23 -3.04 1.67
C ARG A 132 14.48 -2.45 2.31
N ARG A 133 15.65 -3.06 2.09
CA ARG A 133 16.95 -2.54 2.54
C ARG A 133 17.82 -2.07 1.38
N LEU A 134 17.32 -2.12 0.16
CA LEU A 134 18.08 -1.84 -1.05
C LEU A 134 17.68 -0.50 -1.66
N GLY A 135 18.69 0.20 -2.17
CA GLY A 135 18.53 1.27 -3.14
C GLY A 135 18.31 0.71 -4.55
N LYS A 136 17.91 1.57 -5.48
CA LYS A 136 17.64 1.17 -6.89
C LYS A 136 18.87 0.60 -7.59
N ASP A 137 20.05 1.16 -7.33
CA ASP A 137 21.32 0.68 -7.87
C ASP A 137 21.66 -0.72 -7.36
N ALA A 138 21.41 -1.01 -6.08
CA ALA A 138 21.57 -2.36 -5.53
C ALA A 138 20.58 -3.36 -6.13
N VAL A 139 19.33 -2.94 -6.38
CA VAL A 139 18.34 -3.78 -7.09
C VAL A 139 18.79 -4.05 -8.54
N ILE A 140 19.37 -3.08 -9.22
CA ILE A 140 19.92 -3.28 -10.58
C ILE A 140 21.09 -4.27 -10.55
N ARG A 141 22.04 -4.12 -9.61
CA ARG A 141 23.15 -5.09 -9.45
C ARG A 141 22.62 -6.50 -9.19
N LEU A 142 21.63 -6.64 -8.31
CA LEU A 142 21.02 -7.93 -7.98
C LEU A 142 20.35 -8.61 -9.17
N GLY A 143 19.78 -7.82 -10.08
CA GLY A 143 19.05 -8.32 -11.26
C GLY A 143 19.80 -8.12 -12.58
N HIS A 144 21.11 -7.91 -12.58
CA HIS A 144 21.84 -7.51 -13.79
C HIS A 144 21.79 -8.57 -14.90
N ASP A 145 21.69 -9.84 -14.54
CA ASP A 145 21.56 -10.97 -15.48
C ASP A 145 20.11 -11.20 -15.98
N LEU A 146 19.13 -10.47 -15.43
CA LEU A 146 17.75 -10.56 -15.87
C LEU A 146 17.53 -9.69 -17.12
N PRO A 147 16.49 -9.96 -17.94
CA PRO A 147 16.19 -9.17 -19.13
C PRO A 147 15.57 -7.80 -18.75
N LEU A 148 16.34 -6.93 -18.09
CA LEU A 148 15.88 -5.63 -17.60
C LEU A 148 15.41 -4.70 -18.72
N GLY A 149 15.81 -4.96 -19.97
CA GLY A 149 15.32 -4.26 -21.17
C GLY A 149 13.83 -4.49 -21.47
N LEU A 150 13.24 -5.58 -20.95
CA LEU A 150 11.82 -5.91 -21.09
C LEU A 150 10.93 -5.24 -20.01
N THR A 151 11.54 -4.58 -19.03
CA THR A 151 10.80 -3.92 -17.94
C THR A 151 10.38 -2.50 -18.34
N LEU A 152 9.25 -2.01 -17.83
CA LEU A 152 8.75 -0.66 -18.10
C LEU A 152 8.64 0.17 -16.81
N SER A 153 9.52 1.16 -16.64
CA SER A 153 9.46 2.09 -15.50
C SER A 153 8.92 3.48 -15.89
N CYS A 154 8.74 3.73 -17.19
CA CYS A 154 8.38 5.05 -17.70
C CYS A 154 6.97 5.46 -17.25
N ALA A 155 6.82 6.70 -16.77
CA ALA A 155 5.50 7.26 -16.42
C ALA A 155 4.68 7.74 -17.63
N ARG A 156 5.33 7.92 -18.79
CA ARG A 156 4.71 8.41 -20.04
C ARG A 156 5.29 7.66 -21.24
N PRO A 157 5.10 6.34 -21.33
CA PRO A 157 5.72 5.53 -22.38
C PRO A 157 5.16 5.84 -23.78
N ARG A 158 5.91 5.50 -24.82
CA ARG A 158 5.49 5.57 -26.23
C ARG A 158 5.45 4.15 -26.78
N GLY A 159 4.30 3.49 -26.69
CA GLY A 159 4.22 2.02 -26.82
C GLY A 159 5.01 1.35 -25.69
N LEU A 160 5.86 0.37 -26.01
CA LEU A 160 6.75 -0.27 -25.04
C LEU A 160 8.07 0.49 -24.80
N ARG A 161 8.26 1.65 -25.45
CA ARG A 161 9.50 2.43 -25.33
C ARG A 161 9.40 3.49 -24.24
N HIS A 162 10.50 3.69 -23.51
CA HIS A 162 10.59 4.73 -22.51
C HIS A 162 10.67 6.11 -23.18
N CYS A 163 9.94 7.12 -22.70
CA CYS A 163 10.02 8.46 -23.33
C CYS A 163 11.35 9.17 -23.15
N GLY A 164 12.17 8.75 -22.19
CA GLY A 164 13.48 9.33 -21.90
C GLY A 164 13.45 10.71 -21.23
N ARG A 165 12.28 11.32 -21.04
CA ARG A 165 12.15 12.70 -20.53
C ARG A 165 11.46 12.82 -19.16
N CYS A 166 10.72 11.82 -18.70
CA CYS A 166 10.05 11.85 -17.40
C CYS A 166 11.00 11.58 -16.22
N THR A 167 10.60 11.98 -15.01
CA THR A 167 11.36 11.77 -13.77
C THR A 167 11.74 10.30 -13.57
N LYS A 168 10.83 9.36 -13.86
CA LYS A 168 11.12 7.92 -13.75
C LYS A 168 12.18 7.43 -14.74
N CYS A 169 12.22 7.96 -15.95
CA CYS A 169 13.31 7.66 -16.89
C CYS A 169 14.66 8.23 -16.40
N ALA A 170 14.65 9.43 -15.80
CA ALA A 170 15.86 10.00 -15.21
C ALA A 170 16.36 9.18 -14.00
N GLU A 171 15.46 8.79 -13.09
CA GLU A 171 15.77 7.93 -11.94
C GLU A 171 16.35 6.58 -12.38
N ARG A 172 15.78 5.96 -13.43
CA ARG A 172 16.24 4.69 -13.98
C ARG A 172 17.67 4.79 -14.53
N ARG A 173 17.93 5.74 -15.44
CA ARG A 173 19.30 5.95 -16.00
C ARG A 173 20.33 6.23 -14.91
N ALA A 174 19.98 7.08 -13.96
CA ALA A 174 20.87 7.39 -12.84
C ALA A 174 21.15 6.15 -11.96
N ALA A 175 20.17 5.26 -11.82
CA ALA A 175 20.35 4.01 -11.07
C ALA A 175 21.25 3.01 -11.83
N PHE A 176 21.11 2.86 -13.15
CA PHE A 176 22.01 2.05 -13.98
C PHE A 176 23.45 2.58 -13.93
N ALA A 177 23.62 3.90 -14.11
CA ALA A 177 24.92 4.54 -14.01
C ALA A 177 25.57 4.33 -12.63
N ARG A 178 24.84 4.51 -11.52
CA ARG A 178 25.34 4.22 -10.17
C ARG A 178 25.60 2.73 -9.90
N ALA A 179 24.91 1.85 -10.62
CA ALA A 179 25.12 0.42 -10.52
C ALA A 179 26.37 -0.06 -11.27
N GLY A 180 26.93 0.76 -12.17
CA GLY A 180 27.99 0.33 -13.09
C GLY A 180 27.51 -0.69 -14.13
N VAL A 181 26.21 -0.73 -14.41
CA VAL A 181 25.57 -1.68 -15.34
C VAL A 181 25.06 -0.91 -16.55
N ALA A 182 25.34 -1.41 -17.76
CA ALA A 182 24.82 -0.82 -19.00
C ALA A 182 23.29 -0.81 -18.98
N ASP A 183 22.67 0.31 -19.37
CA ASP A 183 21.21 0.44 -19.39
C ASP A 183 20.64 -0.16 -20.69
N PRO A 184 19.95 -1.33 -20.66
CA PRO A 184 19.44 -1.98 -21.87
C PRO A 184 18.17 -1.31 -22.43
N THR A 185 17.73 -0.20 -21.84
CA THR A 185 16.43 0.40 -22.12
C THR A 185 16.37 1.09 -23.48
N THR A 186 15.37 0.75 -24.29
CA THR A 186 15.07 1.47 -25.52
C THR A 186 14.27 2.75 -25.22
N TYR A 187 14.89 3.92 -25.50
CA TYR A 187 14.28 5.23 -25.33
C TYR A 187 13.75 5.80 -26.66
N ALA A 188 12.56 6.41 -26.63
CA ALA A 188 11.90 7.01 -27.80
C ALA A 188 12.49 8.37 -28.23
N GLY A 189 13.21 9.07 -27.34
CA GLY A 189 13.99 10.26 -27.68
C GLY A 189 15.46 9.88 -27.66
N GLY A 190 16.09 9.79 -28.83
CA GLY A 190 17.38 9.16 -29.05
C GLY A 190 18.50 9.57 -28.09
N ARG A 191 19.14 8.55 -27.53
CA ARG A 191 20.59 8.29 -27.53
C ARG A 191 20.73 6.90 -26.90
N ARG A 192 21.19 5.91 -27.67
CA ARG A 192 21.67 4.65 -27.08
C ARG A 192 22.81 5.06 -26.16
N GLY A 193 22.73 4.73 -24.88
CA GLY A 193 23.86 4.90 -23.97
C GLY A 193 24.98 4.02 -24.49
N ALA A 194 26.02 4.65 -25.03
CA ALA A 194 27.33 4.03 -25.19
C ALA A 194 27.93 3.77 -23.80
#